data_AF-A0A1V5WPN5-F1
#
_entry.id   AF-A0A1V5WPN5-F1
#
_cell.length_a   1.000
_cell.length_b   1.000
_cell.length_c   1.000
_cell.angle_alpha   90.00
_cell.angle_beta   90.00
_cell.angle_gamma   90.00
#
_symmetry.space_group_name_H-M   'P 1'
#
loop_
_entity.id
_entity.type
_entity.pdbx_description
1 polymer ?
#
loop_
_entity_poly.entity_id
_entity_poly.type
_entity_poly.pdbx_seq_one_letter_code
_entity_poly.pdbx_strand_id
1 'polypeptide(L)'
;MLISKKAQQISVLYFGAVNALTLFFISFSAKAAELGVPIPGSNGTSEASYGEYIESAYGFAMKLGIGLTTLMIIYAGYKYMTSQGNPTAINEAKDIIVGSLSGFALLLLIYWVLDLLDLPKHYPAGTTTP
;
A
#
# COMPACT_ATOMS: atom_id res chain seq x y z
N MET A 1 -14.69 8.17 40.81
CA MET A 1 -13.31 8.35 40.30
C MET A 1 -12.96 7.48 39.08
N LEU A 2 -13.69 6.39 38.78
CA LEU A 2 -13.36 5.49 37.66
C LEU A 2 -13.81 5.98 36.27
N ILE A 3 -14.84 6.83 36.20
CA ILE A 3 -15.40 7.34 34.94
C ILE A 3 -14.48 8.39 34.29
N SER A 4 -13.78 9.21 35.08
CA SER A 4 -12.81 10.19 34.55
C SER A 4 -11.54 9.52 33.99
N LYS A 5 -11.08 8.42 34.59
CA LYS A 5 -9.93 7.65 34.07
C LYS A 5 -10.22 7.02 32.71
N LYS A 6 -11.41 6.45 32.49
CA LYS A 6 -11.81 5.90 31.18
C LYS A 6 -11.92 6.99 30.11
N ALA A 7 -12.50 8.14 30.43
CA ALA A 7 -12.61 9.26 29.50
C ALA A 7 -11.22 9.80 29.09
N GLN A 8 -10.27 9.88 30.03
CA GLN A 8 -8.89 10.27 29.73
C GLN A 8 -8.15 9.24 28.87
N GLN A 9 -8.39 7.94 29.07
CA GLN A 9 -7.76 6.89 28.28
C GLN A 9 -8.21 6.95 26.80
N ILE A 10 -9.47 7.27 26.54
CA ILE A 10 -10.03 7.36 25.18
C ILE A 10 -9.40 8.53 24.40
N SER A 11 -9.22 9.71 25.03
CA SER A 11 -8.62 10.86 24.36
C SER A 11 -7.13 10.66 24.07
N VAL A 12 -6.39 10.02 24.97
CA VAL A 12 -4.98 9.66 24.76
C VAL A 12 -4.83 8.66 23.61
N LEU A 13 -5.73 7.67 23.52
CA LEU A 13 -5.72 6.67 22.46
C LEU A 13 -6.06 7.28 21.09
N TYR A 14 -7.00 8.24 21.06
CA TYR A 14 -7.32 9.00 19.85
C TYR A 14 -6.14 9.88 19.39
N PHE A 15 -5.51 10.62 20.31
CA PHE A 15 -4.35 11.45 20.00
C PHE A 15 -3.17 10.60 19.49
N GLY A 16 -2.94 9.43 20.08
CA GLY A 16 -1.95 8.46 19.61
C GLY A 16 -2.23 7.94 18.21
N ALA A 17 -3.49 7.59 17.91
CA ALA A 17 -3.90 7.13 16.59
C ALA A 17 -3.73 8.21 15.51
N VAL A 18 -4.09 9.46 15.82
CA VAL A 18 -3.92 10.60 14.89
C VAL A 18 -2.44 10.88 14.63
N ASN A 19 -1.57 10.83 15.64
CA ASN A 19 -0.12 11.02 15.45
C ASN A 19 0.52 9.87 14.67
N ALA A 20 0.10 8.63 14.91
CA ALA A 20 0.57 7.49 14.12
C ALA A 20 0.15 7.63 12.64
N LEU A 21 -1.08 8.10 12.40
CA LEU A 21 -1.59 8.35 11.07
C LEU A 21 -0.81 9.48 10.36
N THR A 22 -0.55 10.60 11.03
CA THR A 22 0.21 11.71 10.45
C THR A 22 1.67 11.33 10.14
N LEU A 23 2.34 10.59 11.03
CA LEU A 23 3.69 10.06 10.79
C LEU A 23 3.72 9.05 9.64
N PHE A 24 2.67 8.24 9.49
CA PHE A 24 2.51 7.35 8.35
C PHE A 24 2.37 8.13 7.03
N PHE A 25 1.54 9.19 6.99
CA PHE A 25 1.39 10.02 5.78
C PHE A 25 2.70 10.72 5.38
N ILE A 26 3.48 11.22 6.35
CA ILE A 26 4.80 11.81 6.08
C ILE A 26 5.77 10.75 5.55
N SER A 27 5.77 9.55 6.13
CA SER A 27 6.63 8.43 5.69
C SER A 27 6.24 7.89 4.32
N PHE A 28 4.94 7.83 4.02
CA PHE A 28 4.41 7.46 2.70
C PHE A 28 4.78 8.50 1.64
N SER A 29 4.62 9.79 1.95
CA SER A 29 5.00 10.90 1.06
C SER A 29 6.51 10.95 0.81
N ALA A 30 7.34 10.71 1.83
CA ALA A 30 8.80 10.64 1.67
C ALA A 30 9.24 9.47 0.77
N LYS A 31 8.52 8.34 0.79
CA LYS A 31 8.73 7.21 -0.14
C LYS A 31 8.15 7.45 -1.54
N ALA A 32 7.22 8.39 -1.68
CA ALA A 32 6.55 8.77 -2.93
C ALA A 32 7.24 9.94 -3.65
N ALA A 33 8.08 10.73 -2.96
CA ALA A 33 8.79 11.89 -3.50
C ALA A 33 9.93 11.52 -4.47
N GLU A 34 10.43 10.30 -4.42
CA GLU A 34 11.08 9.69 -5.58
C GLU A 34 10.02 8.87 -6.33
N LEU A 35 9.41 9.47 -7.34
CA LEU A 35 8.90 8.71 -8.48
C LEU A 35 10.11 8.13 -9.23
N GLY A 36 10.90 7.27 -8.56
CA GLY A 36 11.87 6.37 -9.16
C GLY A 36 11.15 5.23 -9.91
N VAL A 37 10.08 5.59 -10.60
CA VAL A 37 9.40 4.74 -11.57
C VAL A 37 9.88 5.28 -12.92
N PRO A 38 10.75 4.56 -13.63
CA PRO A 38 11.12 4.92 -15.00
C PRO A 38 9.83 5.14 -15.80
N ILE A 39 9.67 6.34 -16.37
CA ILE A 39 8.56 6.63 -17.28
C ILE A 39 8.93 6.00 -18.62
N PRO A 40 8.20 4.98 -19.10
CA PRO A 40 8.46 4.35 -20.38
C PRO A 40 8.29 5.38 -21.51
N GLY A 41 9.25 5.44 -22.44
CA GLY A 41 9.22 6.34 -23.61
C GLY A 41 10.01 7.65 -23.50
N SER A 42 10.72 7.91 -22.39
CA SER A 42 11.61 9.09 -22.26
C SER A 42 12.94 8.96 -23.02
N ASN A 43 13.36 7.74 -23.36
CA ASN A 43 14.54 7.51 -24.21
C ASN A 43 14.02 7.23 -25.62
N GLY A 44 14.31 8.13 -26.56
CA GLY A 44 13.81 8.12 -27.94
C GLY A 44 14.27 6.95 -28.82
N THR A 45 14.14 5.72 -28.33
CA THR A 45 14.24 4.50 -29.13
C THR A 45 12.83 3.92 -29.22
N SER A 46 12.26 4.03 -30.42
CA SER A 46 11.06 3.33 -30.84
C SER A 46 11.09 1.87 -30.39
N GLU A 47 9.92 1.31 -30.08
CA GLU A 47 9.65 -0.02 -29.50
C GLU A 47 9.62 -0.05 -27.95
N ALA A 48 8.76 0.75 -27.32
CA ALA A 48 8.35 0.50 -25.93
C ALA A 48 7.59 -0.84 -25.87
N SER A 49 8.30 -1.91 -25.50
CA SER A 49 7.71 -3.24 -25.32
C SER A 49 6.59 -3.18 -24.28
N TYR A 50 5.47 -3.85 -24.56
CA TYR A 50 4.32 -3.95 -23.65
C TYR A 50 4.70 -4.39 -22.23
N GLY A 51 5.79 -5.15 -22.10
CA GLY A 51 6.31 -5.59 -20.81
C GLY A 51 6.78 -4.45 -19.88
N GLU A 52 7.44 -3.43 -20.42
CA GLU A 52 8.03 -2.34 -19.62
C GLU A 52 6.95 -1.41 -19.04
N TYR A 53 5.86 -1.23 -19.79
CA TYR A 53 4.68 -0.51 -19.29
C TYR A 53 4.02 -1.23 -18.12
N ILE A 54 3.90 -2.55 -18.20
CA ILE A 54 3.27 -3.38 -17.16
C ILE A 54 4.13 -3.40 -15.90
N GLU A 55 5.45 -3.50 -16.01
CA GLU A 55 6.37 -3.50 -14.85
C GLU A 55 6.34 -2.16 -14.10
N SER A 56 6.36 -1.05 -14.83
CA SER A 56 6.26 0.31 -14.28
C SER A 56 4.91 0.55 -13.58
N ALA A 57 3.81 0.17 -14.22
CA ALA A 57 2.46 0.25 -13.65
C ALA A 57 2.32 -0.62 -12.39
N TYR A 58 2.89 -1.83 -12.40
CA TYR A 58 2.88 -2.72 -11.25
C TYR A 58 3.68 -2.16 -10.07
N GLY A 59 4.86 -1.59 -10.31
CA GLY A 59 5.66 -0.92 -9.29
C GLY A 59 4.92 0.24 -8.61
N PHE A 60 4.16 1.02 -9.39
CA PHE A 60 3.29 2.07 -8.86
C PHE A 60 2.11 1.50 -8.05
N ALA A 61 1.43 0.48 -8.57
CA ALA A 61 0.32 -0.18 -7.90
C ALA A 61 0.73 -0.81 -6.55
N MET A 62 1.92 -1.41 -6.45
CA MET A 62 2.44 -1.97 -5.20
C MET A 62 2.69 -0.91 -4.13
N LYS A 63 3.30 0.23 -4.48
CA LYS A 63 3.52 1.34 -3.54
C LYS A 63 2.18 1.86 -3.00
N LEU A 64 1.20 2.09 -3.88
CA LEU A 64 -0.13 2.53 -3.47
C LEU A 64 -0.89 1.46 -2.68
N GLY A 65 -0.80 0.20 -3.10
CA GLY A 65 -1.48 -0.94 -2.46
C GLY A 65 -1.04 -1.14 -1.01
N ILE A 66 0.26 -1.17 -0.75
CA ILE A 66 0.81 -1.28 0.62
C ILE A 66 0.32 -0.12 1.49
N GLY A 67 0.32 1.10 0.92
CA GLY A 67 -0.15 2.30 1.61
C GLY A 67 -1.62 2.19 2.01
N LEU A 68 -2.50 1.91 1.05
CA LEU A 68 -3.94 1.80 1.25
C LEU A 68 -4.33 0.63 2.16
N THR A 69 -3.74 -0.55 1.96
CA THR A 69 -4.00 -1.72 2.82
C THR A 69 -3.63 -1.44 4.26
N THR A 70 -2.50 -0.79 4.52
CA THR A 70 -2.10 -0.43 5.89
C THR A 70 -3.10 0.52 6.54
N LEU A 71 -3.56 1.54 5.82
CA LEU A 71 -4.57 2.49 6.33
C LEU A 71 -5.90 1.82 6.67
N MET A 72 -6.37 0.93 5.78
CA MET A 72 -7.62 0.19 6.01
C MET A 72 -7.54 -0.74 7.22
N ILE A 73 -6.39 -1.41 7.41
CA ILE A 73 -6.17 -2.26 8.59
C ILE A 73 -6.16 -1.45 9.89
N ILE A 74 -5.52 -0.27 9.91
CA ILE A 74 -5.51 0.60 11.10
C ILE A 74 -6.93 1.05 11.44
N TYR A 75 -7.70 1.51 10.44
CA TYR A 75 -9.09 1.94 10.63
C TYR A 75 -9.96 0.78 11.15
N ALA A 76 -9.85 -0.39 10.53
CA ALA A 76 -10.57 -1.58 10.96
C ALA A 76 -10.17 -2.04 12.36
N GLY A 77 -8.89 -1.95 12.72
CA GLY A 77 -8.40 -2.26 14.06
C GLY A 77 -8.98 -1.34 15.13
N TYR A 78 -9.04 -0.03 14.86
CA TYR A 78 -9.70 0.92 15.75
C TYR A 78 -11.19 0.63 15.90
N LYS A 79 -11.89 0.36 14.80
CA LYS A 79 -13.30 -0.03 14.80
C LYS A 79 -13.53 -1.32 15.59
N TYR A 80 -12.65 -2.31 15.44
CA TYR A 80 -12.70 -3.57 16.19
C TYR A 80 -12.56 -3.34 17.71
N MET A 81 -11.58 -2.54 18.13
CA MET A 81 -11.35 -2.24 19.55
C MET A 81 -12.48 -1.42 20.19
N THR A 82 -13.12 -0.54 19.41
CA THR A 82 -14.22 0.32 19.90
C THR A 82 -15.59 -0.34 19.84
N SER A 83 -15.72 -1.53 19.24
CA SER A 83 -17.00 -2.22 19.03
C SER A 83 -17.71 -2.69 20.32
N GLN A 84 -17.07 -2.63 21.50
CA GLN A 84 -17.67 -2.93 22.83
C GLN A 84 -18.51 -4.24 22.92
N GLY A 85 -18.25 -5.22 22.04
CA GLY A 85 -19.00 -6.48 21.99
C GLY A 85 -20.22 -6.48 21.07
N ASN A 86 -20.47 -5.41 20.30
CA ASN A 86 -21.47 -5.42 19.24
C ASN A 86 -20.99 -6.32 18.09
N PRO A 87 -21.69 -7.44 17.80
CA PRO A 87 -21.28 -8.39 16.77
C PRO A 87 -21.26 -7.78 15.36
N THR A 88 -22.12 -6.78 15.09
CA THR A 88 -22.19 -6.11 13.78
C THR A 88 -20.90 -5.35 13.48
N ALA A 89 -20.43 -4.53 14.43
CA ALA A 89 -19.24 -3.71 14.23
C ALA A 89 -17.95 -4.55 14.19
N ILE A 90 -17.94 -5.68 14.90
CA ILE A 90 -16.86 -6.68 14.85
C ILE A 90 -16.79 -7.35 13.47
N ASN A 91 -17.93 -7.77 12.91
CA ASN A 91 -17.96 -8.39 11.59
C ASN A 91 -17.54 -7.40 10.51
N GLU A 92 -18.03 -6.16 10.58
CA GLU A 92 -17.67 -5.13 9.61
C GLU A 92 -16.17 -4.81 9.64
N ALA A 93 -15.54 -4.75 10.82
CA ALA A 93 -14.09 -4.58 10.94
C ALA A 93 -13.33 -5.77 10.32
N LYS A 94 -13.80 -7.01 10.52
CA LYS A 94 -13.20 -8.19 9.90
C LYS A 94 -13.35 -8.17 8.38
N ASP A 95 -14.51 -7.76 7.86
CA ASP A 95 -14.74 -7.66 6.41
C ASP A 95 -13.78 -6.65 5.77
N ILE A 96 -13.52 -5.52 6.43
CA ILE A 96 -12.54 -4.54 5.95
C ILE A 96 -11.11 -5.12 5.97
N ILE A 97 -10.73 -5.86 7.01
CA ILE A 97 -9.41 -6.51 7.08
C ILE A 97 -9.28 -7.55 5.97
N VAL A 98 -10.26 -8.44 5.80
CA VAL A 98 -10.24 -9.47 4.75
C VAL A 98 -10.27 -8.84 3.36
N GLY A 99 -11.08 -7.80 3.16
CA GLY A 99 -11.13 -7.05 1.90
C GLY A 99 -9.79 -6.41 1.53
N SER A 100 -9.17 -5.69 2.47
CA SER A 100 -7.87 -5.05 2.27
C SER A 100 -6.73 -6.06 2.07
N LEU A 101 -6.79 -7.21 2.75
CA LEU A 101 -5.82 -8.28 2.59
C LEU A 101 -6.01 -9.02 1.26
N SER A 102 -7.26 -9.22 0.82
CA SER A 102 -7.56 -9.84 -0.48
C SER A 102 -7.09 -9.00 -1.66
N GLY A 103 -7.25 -7.67 -1.57
CA GLY A 103 -6.69 -6.74 -2.56
C GLY A 103 -5.17 -6.74 -2.59
N PHE A 104 -4.51 -6.79 -1.43
CA PHE A 104 -3.05 -6.92 -1.37
C PHE A 104 -2.55 -8.27 -1.89
N ALA A 105 -3.25 -9.36 -1.56
CA ALA A 105 -2.96 -10.69 -2.07
C ALA A 105 -3.09 -10.76 -3.60
N LEU A 106 -4.05 -10.03 -4.19
CA LEU A 106 -4.18 -9.93 -5.64
C LEU A 106 -2.94 -9.30 -6.28
N LEU A 107 -2.36 -8.26 -5.68
CA LEU A 107 -1.11 -7.68 -6.16
C LEU A 107 0.04 -8.71 -6.10
N LEU A 108 0.14 -9.47 -5.02
CA LEU A 108 1.14 -10.55 -4.90
C LEU A 108 0.98 -11.63 -5.99
N LEU A 109 -0.27 -11.97 -6.35
CA LEU A 109 -0.53 -12.91 -7.43
C LEU A 109 -0.08 -12.37 -8.79
N ILE A 110 -0.24 -11.08 -9.05
CA ILE A 110 0.24 -10.45 -10.28
C ILE A 110 1.76 -10.55 -10.37
N TYR A 111 2.49 -10.32 -9.26
CA TYR A 111 3.95 -10.53 -9.23
C TYR A 111 4.34 -11.96 -9.61
N TRP A 112 3.64 -12.95 -9.07
CA TRP A 112 3.88 -14.36 -9.40
C TRP A 112 3.65 -14.67 -10.87
N VAL A 113 2.58 -14.12 -11.47
CA VAL A 113 2.31 -14.29 -12.90
C VAL A 113 3.39 -13.63 -13.75
N LEU A 114 3.85 -12.43 -13.38
CA LEU A 114 4.91 -11.73 -14.10
C LEU A 114 6.25 -12.48 -14.04
N ASP A 115 6.60 -13.01 -12.87
CA ASP A 115 7.82 -13.81 -12.67
C ASP A 115 7.75 -15.15 -13.41
N LEU A 116 6.58 -15.80 -13.41
CA LEU A 116 6.34 -17.04 -14.15
C LEU A 116 6.48 -16.87 -15.68
N LEU A 117 6.16 -15.67 -16.19
CA LEU A 117 6.29 -15.36 -17.61
C LEU A 117 7.72 -15.02 -18.04
N ASP A 118 8.69 -15.02 -17.11
CA ASP A 118 10.12 -14.78 -17.31
C ASP A 118 10.41 -13.81 -18.45
N LEU A 119 9.73 -12.65 -18.43
CA LEU A 119 10.01 -11.61 -19.42
C LEU A 119 11.48 -11.21 -19.23
N PRO A 120 12.34 -11.35 -20.25
CA PRO A 120 13.76 -11.03 -20.12
C PRO A 120 13.91 -9.59 -19.65
N LYS A 121 14.58 -9.41 -18.50
CA LYS A 121 15.06 -8.12 -18.01
C LYS A 121 16.23 -7.66 -18.87
N HIS A 122 16.05 -7.55 -20.19
CA HIS A 122 17.07 -7.04 -21.08
C HIS A 122 16.96 -5.52 -21.16
N TYR A 123 17.66 -4.87 -20.23
CA TYR A 123 18.24 -3.56 -20.48
C TYR A 123 19.64 -3.78 -21.07
N PRO A 124 19.85 -3.70 -22.40
CA PRO A 124 21.19 -3.49 -22.91
C PRO A 124 21.66 -2.10 -22.49
N ALA A 125 22.53 -2.05 -21.47
CA ALA A 125 23.31 -0.86 -21.17
C ALA A 125 24.33 -0.66 -22.31
N GLY A 126 24.14 0.42 -23.08
CA GLY A 126 25.17 1.05 -23.90
C GLY A 126 25.83 0.16 -24.96
N THR A 127 25.26 0.13 -26.17
CA THR A 127 26.07 -0.02 -27.38
C THR A 127 26.43 1.37 -27.88
N THR A 128 27.48 1.97 -27.32
CA THR A 128 28.36 2.80 -28.14
C THR A 128 29.01 1.86 -29.14
N THR A 129 28.31 1.65 -30.25
CA THR A 129 28.89 1.09 -31.47
C THR A 129 30.03 2.04 -31.87
N PRO A 130 31.24 1.51 -32.14
CA PRO A 130 32.41 2.35 -32.45
C PRO A 130 32.19 3.25 -33.66
#